data_AF-A0A2N1P6T8-F1
#
_entry.id   AF-A0A2N1P6T8-F1
#
_cell.length_a   1.000
_cell.length_b   1.000
_cell.length_c   1.000
_cell.angle_alpha   90.00
_cell.angle_beta   90.00
_cell.angle_gamma   90.00
#
_symmetry.space_group_name_H-M   'P 1'
#
loop_
_entity.id
_entity.type
_entity.pdbx_description
1 polymer ?
#
loop_
_entity_poly.entity_id
_entity_poly.type
_entity_poly.pdbx_seq_one_letter_code
_entity_poly.pdbx_strand_id
1 'polypeptide(L)'
;MSKNVVYLTIMLAATLFSGSLSAAILMVPADYATIQSAIDAASPGDTVIIGKNNLPNFYNLPYFEQLVVNKRIALIGAGGIVGGLKSGDVILITAGNCLIKKLKIYGSGNSQPAIGTWDAGIKIKYADSCIIDSCRFLANAAGLVIEGSNYTQITHNMIINNQAGIYFYSGQDGYGQIHNSTGNYVFDNDIIYNHVSGIMLAQGDGLHQNNVIQNNYFVYNMQGLSMRSAQDNDITGNCFNWCIQYAIYEFEGYSEGGSNQIRLNTFINNYNGNVHSFCFLAETQPSDLWSENFWSDYDGEDNNSDGYGDTPYILDGGSCEDILPLMAAPDFDQDAIPDDFDNCPDVVNTNQNDWDSDGIGNACEFLCGDADYSRSVNILDVTFIINFLYRDGPPPIIDGIADVNDNGATNILDIVYLIAYFYKGGPDTNCPLYHH
;
A
#
# COMPACT_ATOMS: atom_id res chain seq x y z
N MET A 1 31.49 -16.86 16.45
CA MET A 1 30.83 -16.00 17.46
C MET A 1 29.39 -15.81 17.01
N SER A 2 28.45 -15.82 17.95
CA SER A 2 27.06 -16.25 17.77
C SER A 2 26.21 -15.36 16.86
N LYS A 3 25.40 -16.00 16.01
CA LYS A 3 24.26 -15.40 15.31
C LYS A 3 23.18 -15.03 16.35
N ASN A 4 22.92 -13.75 16.55
CA ASN A 4 21.79 -13.28 17.35
C ASN A 4 20.59 -13.12 16.43
N VAL A 5 19.69 -14.12 16.46
CA VAL A 5 18.34 -14.01 15.90
C VAL A 5 17.49 -13.34 16.99
N VAL A 6 17.01 -12.12 16.71
CA VAL A 6 16.07 -11.41 17.58
C VAL A 6 14.68 -12.01 17.35
N TYR A 7 14.19 -12.79 18.31
CA TYR A 7 12.80 -13.22 18.36
C TYR A 7 11.94 -12.08 18.90
N LEU A 8 11.08 -11.51 18.07
CA LEU A 8 10.05 -10.55 18.47
C LEU A 8 8.94 -11.30 19.23
N THR A 9 8.97 -11.25 20.56
CA THR A 9 7.89 -11.81 21.40
C THR A 9 6.71 -10.85 21.46
N ILE A 10 5.62 -11.17 20.77
CA ILE A 10 4.31 -10.53 20.95
C ILE A 10 3.72 -11.06 22.27
N MET A 11 3.66 -10.20 23.30
CA MET A 11 2.91 -10.50 24.53
C MET A 11 1.41 -10.27 24.30
N LEU A 12 0.65 -11.35 24.11
CA LEU A 12 -0.81 -11.31 24.16
C LEU A 12 -1.28 -11.40 25.63
N ALA A 13 -1.62 -10.26 26.23
CA ALA A 13 -2.27 -10.24 27.53
C ALA A 13 -3.76 -10.61 27.37
N ALA A 14 -4.10 -11.88 27.59
CA ALA A 14 -5.48 -12.36 27.62
C ALA A 14 -6.17 -11.93 28.92
N THR A 15 -6.87 -10.80 28.91
CA THR A 15 -7.89 -10.47 29.91
C THR A 15 -9.25 -10.98 29.44
N LEU A 16 -9.74 -12.01 30.14
CA LEU A 16 -11.09 -12.56 30.01
C LEU A 16 -12.13 -11.47 30.32
N PHE A 17 -12.82 -10.99 29.29
CA PHE A 17 -14.15 -10.37 29.42
C PHE A 17 -15.16 -11.10 28.55
N SER A 18 -16.30 -11.33 29.18
CA SER A 18 -17.52 -11.99 28.77
C SER A 18 -18.05 -11.63 27.38
N GLY A 19 -18.34 -12.69 26.59
CA GLY A 19 -19.27 -12.66 25.46
C GLY A 19 -18.74 -11.94 24.22
N SER A 20 -17.98 -12.63 23.37
CA SER A 20 -17.77 -12.16 22.00
C SER A 20 -19.10 -12.23 21.26
N LEU A 21 -19.80 -11.10 21.18
CA LEU A 21 -20.72 -10.88 20.07
C LEU A 21 -19.88 -11.00 18.80
N SER A 22 -20.24 -11.94 17.92
CA SER A 22 -19.65 -12.00 16.58
C SER A 22 -19.83 -10.63 15.92
N ALA A 23 -18.76 -10.10 15.32
CA ALA A 23 -18.85 -8.89 14.50
C ALA A 23 -19.97 -9.06 13.47
N ALA A 24 -20.87 -8.09 13.39
CA ALA A 24 -21.95 -8.13 12.41
C ALA A 24 -21.43 -7.70 11.04
N ILE A 25 -22.08 -8.21 9.99
CA ILE A 25 -21.84 -7.79 8.60
C ILE A 25 -23.08 -7.02 8.14
N LEU A 26 -22.88 -5.77 7.71
CA LEU A 26 -23.91 -4.88 7.22
C LEU A 26 -23.70 -4.66 5.72
N MET A 27 -24.69 -4.99 4.90
CA MET A 27 -24.57 -4.94 3.45
C MET A 27 -25.18 -3.66 2.87
N VAL A 28 -24.44 -2.96 2.01
CA VAL A 28 -24.93 -1.84 1.22
C VAL A 28 -24.91 -2.26 -0.26
N PRO A 29 -26.03 -2.17 -1.02
CA PRO A 29 -27.29 -1.53 -0.65
C PRO A 29 -28.36 -2.49 -0.05
N ALA A 30 -28.01 -3.76 0.24
CA ALA A 30 -29.00 -4.79 0.54
C ALA A 30 -29.75 -4.57 1.87
N ASP A 31 -29.03 -4.23 2.94
CA ASP A 31 -29.59 -3.97 4.27
C ASP A 31 -29.82 -2.47 4.51
N TYR A 32 -28.99 -1.63 3.87
CA TYR A 32 -28.98 -0.18 4.05
C TYR A 32 -28.94 0.53 2.69
N ALA A 33 -29.76 1.57 2.53
CA ALA A 33 -29.82 2.33 1.28
C ALA A 33 -28.58 3.22 1.04
N THR A 34 -27.93 3.69 2.10
CA THR A 34 -26.75 4.56 2.04
C THR A 34 -25.62 3.98 2.89
N ILE A 35 -24.38 4.30 2.53
CA ILE A 35 -23.21 3.81 3.26
C ILE A 35 -23.18 4.42 4.66
N GLN A 36 -23.43 5.72 4.80
CA GLN A 36 -23.42 6.37 6.12
C GLN A 36 -24.45 5.75 7.07
N SER A 37 -25.63 5.35 6.59
CA SER A 37 -26.64 4.72 7.45
C SER A 37 -26.20 3.35 7.99
N ALA A 38 -25.41 2.59 7.22
CA ALA A 38 -24.79 1.37 7.69
C ALA A 38 -23.69 1.66 8.73
N ILE A 39 -22.85 2.66 8.49
CA ILE A 39 -21.83 3.11 9.46
C ILE A 39 -22.47 3.55 10.78
N ASP A 40 -23.57 4.29 10.71
CA ASP A 40 -24.28 4.79 11.89
C ASP A 40 -24.88 3.64 12.70
N ALA A 41 -25.42 2.62 12.03
CA ALA A 41 -26.00 1.44 12.66
C ALA A 41 -24.96 0.42 13.19
N ALA A 42 -23.76 0.40 12.63
CA ALA A 42 -22.70 -0.50 13.03
C ALA A 42 -22.24 -0.27 14.49
N SER A 43 -21.92 -1.37 15.18
CA SER A 43 -21.23 -1.40 16.47
C SER A 43 -19.71 -1.49 16.25
N PRO A 44 -18.88 -1.06 17.22
CA PRO A 44 -17.44 -1.24 17.12
C PRO A 44 -17.05 -2.72 16.91
N GLY A 45 -16.25 -2.98 15.88
CA GLY A 45 -15.84 -4.31 15.44
C GLY A 45 -16.62 -4.85 14.23
N ASP A 46 -17.75 -4.24 13.88
CA ASP A 46 -18.57 -4.66 12.74
C ASP A 46 -17.91 -4.34 11.39
N THR A 47 -18.40 -5.02 10.35
CA THR A 47 -17.99 -4.83 8.96
C THR A 47 -19.14 -4.30 8.12
N VAL A 48 -18.89 -3.24 7.35
CA VAL A 48 -19.81 -2.74 6.33
C VAL A 48 -19.26 -3.14 4.96
N ILE A 49 -20.01 -3.94 4.21
CA ILE A 49 -19.67 -4.36 2.85
C ILE A 49 -20.41 -3.47 1.86
N ILE A 50 -19.65 -2.79 0.99
CA ILE A 50 -20.15 -1.81 0.04
C ILE A 50 -20.15 -2.43 -1.35
N GLY A 51 -21.31 -2.96 -1.75
CA GLY A 51 -21.57 -3.47 -3.09
C GLY A 51 -21.74 -2.37 -4.13
N LYS A 52 -21.99 -2.76 -5.38
CA LYS A 52 -22.34 -1.83 -6.46
C LYS A 52 -23.64 -1.10 -6.15
N ASN A 53 -23.69 0.17 -6.54
CA ASN A 53 -24.93 0.92 -6.48
C ASN A 53 -25.94 0.37 -7.51
N ASN A 54 -27.17 0.10 -7.04
CA ASN A 54 -28.23 -0.53 -7.82
C ASN A 54 -29.28 0.48 -8.33
N LEU A 55 -28.93 1.76 -8.48
CA LEU A 55 -29.83 2.77 -9.02
C LEU A 55 -30.28 2.42 -10.46
N PRO A 56 -31.60 2.40 -10.75
CA PRO A 56 -32.10 2.07 -12.08
C PRO A 56 -31.55 3.03 -13.15
N ASN A 57 -31.18 2.47 -14.31
CA ASN A 57 -30.70 3.18 -15.51
C ASN A 57 -29.29 3.76 -15.44
N PHE A 58 -28.54 3.50 -14.37
CA PHE A 58 -27.17 3.98 -14.25
C PHE A 58 -26.24 2.89 -13.70
N TYR A 59 -25.56 2.21 -14.61
CA TYR A 59 -24.58 1.19 -14.24
C TYR A 59 -23.37 1.82 -13.55
N ASN A 60 -22.98 1.25 -12.42
CA ASN A 60 -21.74 1.59 -11.69
C ASN A 60 -21.69 3.05 -11.19
N LEU A 61 -22.85 3.64 -10.89
CA LEU A 61 -22.90 4.98 -10.32
C LEU A 61 -22.31 4.99 -8.90
N PRO A 62 -21.51 5.99 -8.55
CA PRO A 62 -20.99 6.07 -7.20
C PRO A 62 -22.04 6.43 -6.15
N TYR A 63 -21.77 6.03 -4.91
CA TYR A 63 -22.42 6.57 -3.73
C TYR A 63 -21.82 7.96 -3.49
N PHE A 64 -22.61 8.99 -3.81
CA PHE A 64 -22.21 10.37 -3.55
C PHE A 64 -22.52 10.74 -2.11
N GLU A 65 -21.58 10.44 -1.23
CA GLU A 65 -21.69 10.63 0.21
C GLU A 65 -20.36 11.17 0.75
N GLN A 66 -20.42 11.96 1.82
CA GLN A 66 -19.26 12.34 2.63
C GLN A 66 -19.35 11.53 3.93
N LEU A 67 -18.54 10.49 4.01
CA LEU A 67 -18.62 9.49 5.08
C LEU A 67 -17.83 9.93 6.30
N VAL A 68 -18.36 9.65 7.48
CA VAL A 68 -17.66 9.84 8.76
C VAL A 68 -17.57 8.52 9.50
N VAL A 69 -16.36 8.01 9.64
CA VAL A 69 -16.03 6.78 10.39
C VAL A 69 -15.50 7.18 11.76
N ASN A 70 -16.41 7.24 12.74
CA ASN A 70 -16.14 7.70 14.10
C ASN A 70 -16.09 6.58 15.15
N LYS A 71 -16.05 5.33 14.68
CA LYS A 71 -16.00 4.11 15.50
C LYS A 71 -15.17 3.05 14.79
N ARG A 72 -14.53 2.16 15.55
CA ARG A 72 -13.71 1.06 15.02
C ARG A 72 -14.56 0.11 14.18
N ILE A 73 -14.48 0.16 12.85
CA ILE A 73 -15.19 -0.74 11.93
C ILE A 73 -14.30 -1.11 10.74
N ALA A 74 -14.73 -2.12 9.99
CA ALA A 74 -14.22 -2.39 8.65
C ALA A 74 -15.17 -1.85 7.57
N LEU A 75 -14.66 -1.11 6.59
CA LEU A 75 -15.37 -0.77 5.34
C LEU A 75 -14.71 -1.53 4.19
N ILE A 76 -15.44 -2.46 3.58
CA ILE A 76 -14.90 -3.33 2.52
C ILE A 76 -15.68 -3.13 1.22
N GLY A 77 -14.98 -2.81 0.14
CA GLY A 77 -15.57 -2.72 -1.19
C GLY A 77 -15.82 -4.09 -1.82
N ALA A 78 -17.07 -4.32 -2.23
CA ALA A 78 -17.50 -5.42 -3.10
C ALA A 78 -17.97 -4.85 -4.46
N GLY A 79 -17.14 -3.97 -5.04
CA GLY A 79 -17.43 -3.23 -6.27
C GLY A 79 -18.10 -1.86 -6.07
N GLY A 80 -18.30 -1.44 -4.81
CA GLY A 80 -18.76 -0.09 -4.48
C GLY A 80 -17.76 1.00 -4.85
N ILE A 81 -18.30 2.18 -5.21
CA ILE A 81 -17.52 3.39 -5.51
C ILE A 81 -18.08 4.52 -4.64
N VAL A 82 -17.22 5.26 -3.94
CA VAL A 82 -17.61 6.40 -3.11
C VAL A 82 -17.10 7.69 -3.76
N GLY A 83 -17.96 8.70 -3.88
CA GLY A 83 -17.66 9.95 -4.58
C GLY A 83 -17.96 11.20 -3.76
N GLY A 84 -17.04 12.17 -3.71
CA GLY A 84 -17.21 13.41 -2.92
C GLY A 84 -17.79 14.62 -3.64
N LEU A 85 -18.22 14.50 -4.90
CA LEU A 85 -18.73 15.63 -5.72
C LEU A 85 -17.81 16.87 -5.78
N LYS A 86 -16.49 16.66 -5.68
CA LYS A 86 -15.47 17.71 -5.66
C LYS A 86 -15.59 18.68 -4.48
N SER A 87 -16.05 18.18 -3.33
CA SER A 87 -16.23 18.96 -2.11
C SER A 87 -15.85 18.13 -0.88
N GLY A 88 -15.03 18.69 0.02
CA GLY A 88 -14.71 18.07 1.30
C GLY A 88 -13.97 16.74 1.19
N ASP A 89 -13.77 16.11 2.34
CA ASP A 89 -13.29 14.73 2.42
C ASP A 89 -14.38 13.76 1.96
N VAL A 90 -14.03 12.76 1.15
CA VAL A 90 -14.98 11.71 0.76
C VAL A 90 -15.23 10.78 1.93
N ILE A 91 -14.16 10.40 2.65
CA ILE A 91 -14.23 9.61 3.88
C ILE A 91 -13.33 10.25 4.93
N LEU A 92 -13.93 10.68 6.04
CA LEU A 92 -13.23 11.17 7.22
C LEU A 92 -13.21 10.09 8.30
N ILE A 93 -12.02 9.66 8.72
CA ILE A 93 -11.81 8.69 9.78
C ILE A 93 -11.32 9.42 11.03
N THR A 94 -12.07 9.30 12.11
CA THR A 94 -11.75 9.90 13.43
C THR A 94 -11.67 8.87 14.55
N ALA A 95 -11.85 7.59 14.24
CA ALA A 95 -11.59 6.49 15.16
C ALA A 95 -10.40 5.67 14.69
N GLY A 96 -9.47 5.37 15.61
CA GLY A 96 -8.36 4.47 15.33
C GLY A 96 -8.82 3.02 15.13
N ASN A 97 -7.90 2.18 14.66
CA ASN A 97 -8.11 0.73 14.43
C ASN A 97 -9.18 0.41 13.38
N CYS A 98 -9.47 1.32 12.46
CA CYS A 98 -10.39 1.07 11.34
C CYS A 98 -9.68 0.34 10.20
N LEU A 99 -10.41 -0.52 9.48
CA LEU A 99 -9.96 -1.16 8.25
C LEU A 99 -10.76 -0.61 7.07
N ILE A 100 -10.09 -0.07 6.06
CA ILE A 100 -10.71 0.32 4.79
C ILE A 100 -10.05 -0.50 3.69
N LYS A 101 -10.82 -1.31 2.98
CA LYS A 101 -10.27 -2.26 2.00
C LYS A 101 -11.06 -2.31 0.69
N LYS A 102 -10.37 -2.48 -0.44
CA LYS A 102 -10.99 -2.76 -1.77
C LYS A 102 -11.99 -1.71 -2.27
N LEU A 103 -11.88 -0.46 -1.82
CA LEU A 103 -12.77 0.63 -2.23
C LEU A 103 -12.21 1.46 -3.37
N LYS A 104 -13.11 1.96 -4.22
CA LYS A 104 -12.79 2.99 -5.22
C LYS A 104 -13.30 4.33 -4.70
N ILE A 105 -12.40 5.30 -4.56
CA ILE A 105 -12.68 6.62 -3.99
C ILE A 105 -12.28 7.69 -4.99
N TYR A 106 -13.17 8.63 -5.27
CA TYR A 106 -12.87 9.71 -6.21
C TYR A 106 -13.58 11.02 -5.90
N GLY A 107 -13.00 12.10 -6.42
CA GLY A 107 -13.63 13.41 -6.42
C GLY A 107 -13.84 14.00 -5.03
N SER A 108 -12.86 13.89 -4.12
CA SER A 108 -12.74 14.87 -3.02
C SER A 108 -12.58 16.30 -3.57
N GLY A 109 -12.66 17.29 -2.69
CA GLY A 109 -12.55 18.74 -2.93
C GLY A 109 -11.73 19.25 -4.13
N ASN A 110 -11.97 20.50 -4.54
CA ASN A 110 -11.34 21.11 -5.72
C ASN A 110 -10.31 22.21 -5.42
N SER A 111 -9.92 22.38 -4.16
CA SER A 111 -8.94 23.39 -3.80
C SER A 111 -7.59 22.75 -3.55
N GLN A 112 -6.56 23.29 -4.21
CA GLN A 112 -5.20 23.39 -3.67
C GLN A 112 -5.26 24.43 -2.55
N PRO A 113 -5.69 24.07 -1.34
CA PRO A 113 -6.03 25.09 -0.39
C PRO A 113 -4.74 25.53 0.30
N ALA A 114 -4.82 26.56 1.13
CA ALA A 114 -3.67 26.94 1.95
C ALA A 114 -3.16 25.71 2.73
N ILE A 115 -1.85 25.68 2.95
CA ILE A 115 -1.10 24.77 3.84
C ILE A 115 -2.01 24.13 4.91
N GLY A 116 -2.16 22.78 4.90
CA GLY A 116 -2.89 22.03 5.94
C GLY A 116 -4.41 21.86 5.80
N THR A 117 -5.01 22.17 4.66
CA THR A 117 -6.49 22.09 4.48
C THR A 117 -6.94 21.19 3.33
N TRP A 118 -6.09 20.24 2.91
CA TRP A 118 -6.38 19.38 1.76
C TRP A 118 -7.61 18.50 2.02
N ASP A 119 -8.60 18.63 1.16
CA ASP A 119 -9.69 17.68 1.05
C ASP A 119 -9.16 16.37 0.46
N ALA A 120 -9.56 15.24 1.04
CA ALA A 120 -8.98 13.95 0.71
C ALA A 120 -10.01 12.94 0.22
N GLY A 121 -9.56 11.99 -0.61
CA GLY A 121 -10.32 10.76 -0.83
C GLY A 121 -10.58 10.08 0.51
N ILE A 122 -9.52 9.84 1.27
CA ILE A 122 -9.63 9.45 2.69
C ILE A 122 -8.78 10.40 3.52
N LYS A 123 -9.34 10.95 4.60
CA LYS A 123 -8.59 11.68 5.63
C LYS A 123 -8.65 10.90 6.93
N ILE A 124 -7.48 10.54 7.47
CA ILE A 124 -7.32 9.95 8.79
C ILE A 124 -6.89 11.07 9.72
N LYS A 125 -7.73 11.42 10.69
CA LYS A 125 -7.52 12.58 11.56
C LYS A 125 -7.54 12.16 13.02
N TYR A 126 -6.39 12.27 13.68
CA TYR A 126 -6.18 11.88 15.08
C TYR A 126 -6.67 10.45 15.37
N ALA A 127 -6.39 9.53 14.45
CA ALA A 127 -6.92 8.17 14.44
C ALA A 127 -5.80 7.16 14.14
N ASP A 128 -5.16 6.67 15.20
CA ASP A 128 -4.01 5.77 15.09
C ASP A 128 -4.39 4.35 14.63
N SER A 129 -3.41 3.63 14.11
CA SER A 129 -3.49 2.19 13.83
C SER A 129 -4.58 1.80 12.84
N CYS A 130 -4.91 2.69 11.89
CA CYS A 130 -5.82 2.35 10.79
C CYS A 130 -5.09 1.54 9.71
N ILE A 131 -5.84 0.78 8.93
CA ILE A 131 -5.33 0.02 7.77
C ILE A 131 -6.12 0.44 6.54
N ILE A 132 -5.41 0.90 5.51
CA ILE A 132 -5.95 1.28 4.21
C ILE A 132 -5.32 0.37 3.16
N ASP A 133 -6.08 -0.59 2.65
CA ASP A 133 -5.53 -1.69 1.85
C ASP A 133 -6.28 -1.90 0.53
N SER A 134 -5.57 -2.18 -0.56
CA SER A 134 -6.18 -2.54 -1.85
C SER A 134 -7.19 -1.51 -2.39
N CYS A 135 -7.09 -0.24 -2.00
CA CYS A 135 -8.01 0.81 -2.41
C CYS A 135 -7.50 1.57 -3.64
N ARG A 136 -8.41 2.16 -4.41
CA ARG A 136 -8.09 2.98 -5.57
C ARG A 136 -8.55 4.41 -5.37
N PHE A 137 -7.60 5.34 -5.37
CA PHE A 137 -7.81 6.77 -5.20
C PHE A 137 -7.63 7.48 -6.54
N LEU A 138 -8.70 8.05 -7.07
CA LEU A 138 -8.69 8.67 -8.40
C LEU A 138 -9.19 10.12 -8.36
N ALA A 139 -8.45 11.05 -8.96
CA ALA A 139 -8.93 12.41 -9.21
C ALA A 139 -9.47 13.12 -7.95
N ASN A 140 -8.78 12.96 -6.82
CA ASN A 140 -9.02 13.69 -5.58
C ASN A 140 -8.09 14.91 -5.49
N ALA A 141 -8.38 15.86 -4.59
CA ALA A 141 -7.40 16.87 -4.21
C ALA A 141 -6.19 16.17 -3.58
N ALA A 142 -6.33 15.58 -2.39
CA ALA A 142 -5.40 14.55 -1.93
C ALA A 142 -6.01 13.16 -2.11
N GLY A 143 -5.24 12.17 -2.54
CA GLY A 143 -5.68 10.78 -2.49
C GLY A 143 -5.97 10.36 -1.05
N LEU A 144 -4.94 10.42 -0.21
CA LEU A 144 -4.98 10.05 1.20
C LEU A 144 -4.28 11.11 2.05
N VAL A 145 -4.87 11.48 3.18
CA VAL A 145 -4.27 12.40 4.16
C VAL A 145 -4.17 11.73 5.52
N ILE A 146 -2.98 11.80 6.13
CA ILE A 146 -2.71 11.38 7.51
C ILE A 146 -2.42 12.61 8.36
N GLU A 147 -3.42 13.06 9.10
CA GLU A 147 -3.35 14.21 10.00
C GLU A 147 -3.18 13.73 11.45
N GLY A 148 -2.00 13.98 12.02
CA GLY A 148 -1.68 13.68 13.42
C GLY A 148 -2.02 12.26 13.85
N SER A 149 -1.82 11.29 12.95
CA SER A 149 -2.18 9.89 13.15
C SER A 149 -0.96 8.99 12.96
N ASN A 150 -0.85 7.96 13.79
CA ASN A 150 0.35 7.17 13.95
C ASN A 150 0.08 5.68 13.70
N TYR A 151 1.12 4.93 13.34
CA TYR A 151 1.05 3.48 13.16
C TYR A 151 0.00 3.00 12.15
N THR A 152 -0.37 3.86 11.21
CA THR A 152 -1.28 3.52 10.11
C THR A 152 -0.53 2.73 9.03
N GLN A 153 -1.20 1.75 8.44
CA GLN A 153 -0.69 0.97 7.31
C GLN A 153 -1.42 1.32 6.03
N ILE A 154 -0.67 1.59 4.97
CA ILE A 154 -1.18 1.97 3.66
C ILE A 154 -0.54 1.02 2.64
N THR A 155 -1.31 0.08 2.13
CA THR A 155 -0.81 -1.12 1.45
C THR A 155 -1.58 -1.45 0.18
N HIS A 156 -0.90 -1.90 -0.88
CA HIS A 156 -1.56 -2.39 -2.11
C HIS A 156 -2.52 -1.38 -2.75
N ASN A 157 -2.35 -0.09 -2.50
CA ASN A 157 -3.27 0.92 -3.01
C ASN A 157 -2.81 1.45 -4.36
N MET A 158 -3.77 1.81 -5.20
CA MET A 158 -3.53 2.58 -6.42
C MET A 158 -3.90 4.05 -6.20
N ILE A 159 -2.90 4.92 -6.08
CA ILE A 159 -3.05 6.37 -5.89
C ILE A 159 -2.76 7.09 -7.20
N ILE A 160 -3.82 7.37 -7.99
CA ILE A 160 -3.68 7.77 -9.39
C ILE A 160 -4.32 9.12 -9.68
N ASN A 161 -3.58 10.01 -10.37
CA ASN A 161 -4.10 11.26 -10.93
C ASN A 161 -4.81 12.14 -9.88
N ASN A 162 -4.26 12.20 -8.67
CA ASN A 162 -4.70 13.12 -7.62
C ASN A 162 -3.81 14.37 -7.65
N GLN A 163 -4.29 15.48 -7.08
CA GLN A 163 -3.43 16.66 -7.01
C GLN A 163 -2.21 16.42 -6.10
N ALA A 164 -2.40 15.78 -4.95
CA ALA A 164 -1.36 15.12 -4.16
C ALA A 164 -1.75 13.66 -3.95
N GLY A 165 -0.77 12.76 -3.93
CA GLY A 165 -1.03 11.34 -3.70
C GLY A 165 -1.35 11.05 -2.24
N ILE A 166 -0.32 10.75 -1.44
CA ILE A 166 -0.41 10.54 0.01
C ILE A 166 0.24 11.72 0.72
N TYR A 167 -0.46 12.26 1.71
CA TYR A 167 -0.04 13.49 2.37
C TYR A 167 -0.05 13.35 3.89
N PHE A 168 1.12 13.51 4.50
CA PHE A 168 1.30 13.51 5.95
C PHE A 168 1.28 14.94 6.45
N TYR A 169 0.46 15.21 7.46
CA TYR A 169 0.27 16.56 7.98
C TYR A 169 0.28 16.56 9.51
N SER A 170 0.96 17.53 10.11
CA SER A 170 0.91 17.72 11.55
C SER A 170 -0.31 18.56 11.91
N GLY A 171 -1.27 17.94 12.58
CA GLY A 171 -2.49 18.62 13.03
C GLY A 171 -2.25 19.41 14.32
N GLN A 172 -2.87 20.57 14.47
CA GLN A 172 -2.91 21.29 15.74
C GLN A 172 -4.29 21.13 16.38
N ASP A 173 -4.35 20.71 17.64
CA ASP A 173 -5.61 20.62 18.36
C ASP A 173 -6.10 21.99 18.86
N GLY A 174 -7.32 22.03 19.39
CA GLY A 174 -7.92 23.26 19.94
C GLY A 174 -7.19 23.84 21.16
N TYR A 175 -6.18 23.15 21.69
CA TYR A 175 -5.32 23.56 22.80
C TYR A 175 -3.93 24.01 22.33
N GLY A 176 -3.69 24.01 21.02
CA GLY A 176 -2.42 24.40 20.44
C GLY A 176 -1.35 23.32 20.45
N GLN A 177 -1.68 22.07 20.84
CA GLN A 177 -0.74 20.95 20.78
C GLN A 177 -0.61 20.46 19.34
N ILE A 178 0.63 20.21 18.93
CA ILE A 178 0.95 19.66 17.62
C ILE A 178 0.95 18.14 17.72
N HIS A 179 0.20 17.50 16.83
CA HIS A 179 0.12 16.06 16.68
C HIS A 179 0.77 15.68 15.36
N ASN A 180 1.92 15.04 15.43
CA ASN A 180 2.66 14.59 14.25
C ASN A 180 2.09 13.26 13.72
N SER A 181 2.41 12.95 12.46
CA SER A 181 2.15 11.64 11.87
C SER A 181 3.46 10.85 11.83
N THR A 182 3.60 9.90 12.76
CA THR A 182 4.84 9.16 13.09
C THR A 182 4.60 7.65 13.07
N GLY A 183 5.62 6.86 12.72
CA GLY A 183 5.51 5.41 12.85
C GLY A 183 4.59 4.75 11.83
N ASN A 184 4.20 5.44 10.76
CA ASN A 184 3.30 4.90 9.74
C ASN A 184 4.07 4.10 8.69
N TYR A 185 3.39 3.16 8.05
CA TYR A 185 3.94 2.27 7.03
C TYR A 185 3.20 2.50 5.71
N VAL A 186 3.95 2.88 4.70
CA VAL A 186 3.47 3.01 3.32
C VAL A 186 4.27 2.01 2.50
N PHE A 187 3.63 0.90 2.11
CA PHE A 187 4.32 -0.15 1.38
C PHE A 187 3.50 -0.78 0.28
N ASP A 188 4.17 -1.25 -0.78
CA ASP A 188 3.56 -1.94 -1.91
C ASP A 188 2.41 -1.14 -2.54
N ASN A 189 2.58 0.17 -2.75
CA ASN A 189 1.57 1.01 -3.40
C ASN A 189 2.01 1.49 -4.79
N ASP A 190 1.03 1.57 -5.70
CA ASP A 190 1.16 2.21 -7.00
C ASP A 190 0.80 3.69 -6.90
N ILE A 191 1.78 4.57 -7.05
CA ILE A 191 1.62 6.02 -6.89
C ILE A 191 1.92 6.70 -8.22
N ILE A 192 0.87 7.06 -8.96
CA ILE A 192 0.99 7.34 -10.39
C ILE A 192 0.32 8.67 -10.77
N TYR A 193 1.01 9.50 -11.58
CA TYR A 193 0.46 10.72 -12.17
C TYR A 193 -0.08 11.75 -11.15
N ASN A 194 0.49 11.83 -9.94
CA ASN A 194 0.07 12.84 -8.97
C ASN A 194 0.76 14.19 -9.25
N HIS A 195 -0.04 15.27 -9.26
CA HIS A 195 0.35 16.55 -9.87
C HIS A 195 1.31 17.40 -9.04
N VAL A 196 1.41 17.16 -7.73
CA VAL A 196 2.32 17.88 -6.82
C VAL A 196 3.40 16.94 -6.30
N SER A 197 2.98 15.87 -5.63
CA SER A 197 3.87 14.84 -5.13
C SER A 197 3.14 13.51 -5.02
N GLY A 198 3.87 12.41 -5.19
CA GLY A 198 3.39 11.06 -4.92
C GLY A 198 3.16 10.86 -3.43
N ILE A 199 4.21 11.03 -2.63
CA ILE A 199 4.12 11.09 -1.17
C ILE A 199 4.73 12.40 -0.69
N MET A 200 4.04 13.11 0.20
CA MET A 200 4.55 14.30 0.83
C MET A 200 4.60 14.12 2.35
N LEU A 201 5.81 13.96 2.88
CA LEU A 201 6.14 14.06 4.30
C LEU A 201 6.38 15.54 4.63
N ALA A 202 5.32 16.34 4.68
CA ALA A 202 5.47 17.77 4.86
C ALA A 202 4.33 18.40 5.64
N GLN A 203 4.71 19.44 6.38
CA GLN A 203 3.88 20.60 6.73
C GLN A 203 3.16 20.55 8.08
N GLY A 204 3.23 21.71 8.75
CA GLY A 204 2.97 21.93 10.17
C GLY A 204 4.29 22.22 10.90
N ASP A 205 4.24 22.79 12.10
CA ASP A 205 5.43 23.01 12.96
C ASP A 205 5.94 21.69 13.59
N GLY A 206 5.51 20.55 13.04
CA GLY A 206 5.70 19.21 13.58
C GLY A 206 6.80 18.42 12.88
N LEU A 207 7.21 17.33 13.52
CA LEU A 207 8.31 16.46 13.10
C LEU A 207 7.75 15.10 12.69
N HIS A 208 7.83 14.77 11.39
CA HIS A 208 7.38 13.48 10.85
C HIS A 208 8.54 12.49 10.87
N GLN A 209 8.48 11.53 11.80
CA GLN A 209 9.59 10.62 12.07
C GLN A 209 9.19 9.16 12.14
N ASN A 210 10.17 8.26 12.06
CA ASN A 210 10.01 6.81 12.17
C ASN A 210 8.96 6.23 11.20
N ASN A 211 8.64 6.92 10.10
CA ASN A 211 7.78 6.36 9.08
C ASN A 211 8.61 5.47 8.15
N VAL A 212 7.96 4.45 7.61
CA VAL A 212 8.56 3.51 6.65
C VAL A 212 7.85 3.70 5.32
N ILE A 213 8.61 4.04 4.29
CA ILE A 213 8.15 4.13 2.89
C ILE A 213 8.95 3.09 2.14
N GLN A 214 8.32 1.96 1.84
CA GLN A 214 9.03 0.80 1.32
C GLN A 214 8.34 0.19 0.10
N ASN A 215 9.08 -0.26 -0.91
CA ASN A 215 8.53 -1.03 -2.05
C ASN A 215 7.34 -0.32 -2.76
N ASN A 216 7.33 1.01 -2.80
CA ASN A 216 6.30 1.73 -3.54
C ASN A 216 6.78 2.04 -4.96
N TYR A 217 5.85 1.96 -5.91
CA TYR A 217 6.11 2.24 -7.31
C TYR A 217 5.63 3.65 -7.68
N PHE A 218 6.57 4.57 -7.86
CA PHE A 218 6.29 5.96 -8.20
C PHE A 218 6.51 6.20 -9.69
N VAL A 219 5.44 6.56 -10.41
CA VAL A 219 5.55 6.83 -11.85
C VAL A 219 4.86 8.13 -12.26
N TYR A 220 5.57 8.96 -13.03
CA TYR A 220 5.02 10.20 -13.61
C TYR A 220 4.44 11.19 -12.59
N ASN A 221 4.86 11.13 -11.33
CA ASN A 221 4.53 12.15 -10.36
C ASN A 221 5.36 13.42 -10.61
N MET A 222 4.87 14.58 -10.23
CA MET A 222 5.67 15.81 -10.33
C MET A 222 6.92 15.70 -9.45
N GLN A 223 6.73 15.40 -8.17
CA GLN A 223 7.77 14.91 -7.26
C GLN A 223 7.39 13.48 -6.84
N GLY A 224 8.36 12.57 -6.74
CA GLY A 224 8.06 11.22 -6.24
C GLY A 224 7.73 11.26 -4.75
N LEU A 225 8.74 11.57 -3.94
CA LEU A 225 8.66 11.81 -2.51
C LEU A 225 9.14 13.23 -2.19
N SER A 226 8.36 13.98 -1.43
CA SER A 226 8.73 15.32 -0.96
C SER A 226 8.86 15.33 0.56
N MET A 227 9.93 15.94 1.08
CA MET A 227 10.24 15.93 2.51
C MET A 227 10.49 17.33 3.05
N ARG A 228 9.83 17.66 4.16
CA ARG A 228 10.02 18.90 4.93
C ARG A 228 9.85 18.63 6.42
N SER A 229 10.88 18.93 7.22
CA SER A 229 10.90 18.58 8.65
C SER A 229 10.60 17.09 8.88
N ALA A 230 11.16 16.23 8.03
CA ALA A 230 11.03 14.77 8.11
C ALA A 230 12.39 14.16 8.43
N GLN A 231 12.46 13.34 9.46
CA GLN A 231 13.71 12.80 10.00
C GLN A 231 13.52 11.37 10.50
N ASP A 232 14.59 10.59 10.56
CA ASP A 232 14.56 9.22 11.08
C ASP A 232 13.49 8.34 10.41
N ASN A 233 13.22 8.57 9.12
CA ASN A 233 12.35 7.73 8.30
C ASN A 233 13.18 6.71 7.52
N ASP A 234 12.59 5.54 7.22
CA ASP A 234 13.19 4.50 6.39
C ASP A 234 12.54 4.54 5.01
N ILE A 235 13.32 4.85 3.97
CA ILE A 235 12.90 4.96 2.58
C ILE A 235 13.71 3.91 1.80
N THR A 236 13.14 2.72 1.64
CA THR A 236 13.87 1.56 1.14
C THR A 236 13.14 0.82 0.03
N GLY A 237 13.82 0.33 -1.01
CA GLY A 237 13.18 -0.55 -1.99
C GLY A 237 12.15 0.13 -2.90
N ASN A 238 12.07 1.47 -2.92
CA ASN A 238 11.09 2.16 -3.76
C ASN A 238 11.66 2.38 -5.16
N CYS A 239 10.79 2.33 -6.16
CA CYS A 239 11.15 2.67 -7.52
C CYS A 239 10.57 4.03 -7.90
N PHE A 240 11.45 4.96 -8.25
CA PHE A 240 11.11 6.28 -8.75
C PHE A 240 11.42 6.37 -10.23
N ASN A 241 10.38 6.26 -11.04
CA ASN A 241 10.47 6.16 -12.49
C ASN A 241 9.76 7.33 -13.17
N TRP A 242 10.44 8.03 -14.07
CA TRP A 242 9.86 9.14 -14.84
C TRP A 242 9.20 10.24 -14.01
N CYS A 243 9.71 10.54 -12.80
CA CYS A 243 9.24 11.72 -12.07
C CYS A 243 9.61 12.98 -12.85
N ILE A 244 8.67 13.94 -12.91
CA ILE A 244 8.76 15.08 -13.84
C ILE A 244 9.77 16.13 -13.33
N GLN A 245 9.79 16.38 -12.03
CA GLN A 245 10.70 17.35 -11.41
C GLN A 245 11.86 16.65 -10.71
N TYR A 246 11.59 15.91 -9.65
CA TYR A 246 12.59 15.13 -8.91
C TYR A 246 11.96 13.84 -8.39
N ALA A 247 12.74 12.77 -8.28
CA ALA A 247 12.29 11.57 -7.57
C ALA A 247 12.15 11.85 -6.07
N ILE A 248 13.18 12.42 -5.44
CA ILE A 248 13.13 12.89 -4.06
C ILE A 248 13.40 14.40 -4.02
N TYR A 249 12.52 15.14 -3.34
CA TYR A 249 12.63 16.59 -3.18
C TYR A 249 12.60 17.00 -1.71
N GLU A 250 13.71 17.52 -1.20
CA GLU A 250 13.79 18.12 0.13
C GLU A 250 13.61 19.64 0.07
N PHE A 251 12.84 20.19 1.01
CA PHE A 251 12.63 21.64 1.11
C PHE A 251 13.73 22.33 1.95
N GLU A 252 14.25 23.47 1.46
CA GLU A 252 15.26 24.30 2.12
C GLU A 252 14.89 24.74 3.55
N GLY A 253 15.85 24.65 4.47
CA GLY A 253 15.80 25.38 5.76
C GLY A 253 14.98 24.73 6.87
N TYR A 254 14.69 23.42 6.77
CA TYR A 254 13.82 22.70 7.72
C TYR A 254 14.44 21.38 8.27
N SER A 255 15.76 21.25 8.32
CA SER A 255 16.44 20.10 8.95
C SER A 255 16.81 20.39 10.41
N GLU A 256 16.16 19.70 11.35
CA GLU A 256 16.40 19.81 12.80
C GLU A 256 16.88 18.47 13.39
N GLY A 257 18.04 17.97 12.97
CA GLY A 257 18.88 17.10 13.82
C GLY A 257 18.70 15.58 13.79
N GLY A 258 17.91 15.02 12.88
CA GLY A 258 17.80 13.57 12.62
C GLY A 258 18.17 13.21 11.17
N SER A 259 18.20 11.91 10.86
CA SER A 259 18.71 11.37 9.59
C SER A 259 17.78 10.30 9.02
N ASN A 260 17.27 10.53 7.82
CA ASN A 260 16.53 9.50 7.09
C ASN A 260 17.50 8.48 6.48
N GLN A 261 17.06 7.23 6.36
CA GLN A 261 17.77 6.17 5.66
C GLN A 261 17.17 6.03 4.27
N ILE A 262 17.97 6.24 3.23
CA ILE A 262 17.56 6.10 1.83
C ILE A 262 18.47 5.06 1.16
N ARG A 263 17.96 3.84 1.00
CA ARG A 263 18.76 2.72 0.50
C ARG A 263 17.96 1.75 -0.36
N LEU A 264 18.62 1.03 -1.27
CA LEU A 264 17.97 0.02 -2.12
C LEU A 264 16.83 0.59 -2.97
N ASN A 265 16.81 1.91 -3.22
CA ASN A 265 15.81 2.51 -4.11
C ASN A 265 16.33 2.53 -5.55
N THR A 266 15.41 2.49 -6.50
CA THR A 266 15.68 2.50 -7.93
C THR A 266 15.29 3.85 -8.52
N PHE A 267 16.22 4.59 -9.12
CA PHE A 267 15.99 5.91 -9.72
C PHE A 267 16.15 5.87 -11.24
N ILE A 268 15.04 5.94 -11.97
CA ILE A 268 15.00 5.71 -13.43
C ILE A 268 14.42 6.92 -14.17
N ASN A 269 15.18 7.47 -15.13
CA ASN A 269 14.70 8.45 -16.12
C ASN A 269 13.94 9.66 -15.53
N ASN A 270 14.34 10.15 -14.36
CA ASN A 270 13.73 11.33 -13.75
C ASN A 270 14.16 12.59 -14.49
N TYR A 271 13.20 13.41 -14.92
CA TYR A 271 13.43 14.35 -16.02
C TYR A 271 14.30 15.56 -15.66
N ASN A 272 14.07 16.18 -14.51
CA ASN A 272 14.86 17.35 -14.08
C ASN A 272 15.96 16.99 -13.04
N GLY A 273 15.88 15.83 -12.40
CA GLY A 273 16.95 15.26 -11.58
C GLY A 273 16.44 14.10 -10.72
N ASN A 274 17.33 13.28 -10.18
CA ASN A 274 16.93 12.22 -9.25
C ASN A 274 16.62 12.80 -7.85
N VAL A 275 17.55 13.57 -7.28
CA VAL A 275 17.38 14.13 -5.94
C VAL A 275 17.63 15.62 -5.96
N HIS A 276 16.86 16.35 -5.16
CA HIS A 276 17.17 17.71 -4.77
C HIS A 276 17.27 17.75 -3.25
N SER A 277 18.50 17.77 -2.74
CA SER A 277 18.79 17.71 -1.29
C SER A 277 19.59 18.91 -0.83
N PHE A 278 19.42 19.30 0.44
CA PHE A 278 20.17 20.39 1.09
C PHE A 278 21.07 19.87 2.18
N CYS A 279 21.92 18.92 1.84
CA CYS A 279 22.99 18.52 2.73
C CYS A 279 23.98 19.68 2.90
N PHE A 280 24.10 20.15 4.16
CA PHE A 280 24.93 21.23 4.71
C PHE A 280 24.28 22.62 4.85
N LEU A 281 23.85 22.92 6.08
CA LEU A 281 23.95 24.28 6.65
C LEU A 281 24.69 24.34 8.00
N ALA A 282 25.12 23.22 8.60
CA ALA A 282 26.01 23.21 9.77
C ALA A 282 26.74 21.86 9.91
N GLU A 283 28.06 21.89 10.11
CA GLU A 283 28.96 20.72 10.34
C GLU A 283 28.61 19.85 11.57
N THR A 284 27.49 20.13 12.26
CA THR A 284 27.12 19.56 13.56
C THR A 284 25.77 18.84 13.58
N GLN A 285 25.07 18.74 12.45
CA GLN A 285 23.79 18.01 12.34
C GLN A 285 23.97 16.73 11.51
N PRO A 286 23.34 15.60 11.90
CA PRO A 286 23.37 14.40 11.08
C PRO A 286 22.69 14.67 9.73
N SER A 287 23.30 14.20 8.64
CA SER A 287 22.75 14.22 7.29
C SER A 287 21.98 12.94 7.01
N ASP A 288 21.10 12.96 6.02
CA ASP A 288 20.47 11.74 5.49
C ASP A 288 21.54 10.75 5.00
N LEU A 289 21.26 9.46 5.18
CA LEU A 289 22.16 8.36 4.84
C LEU A 289 21.72 7.74 3.51
N TRP A 290 22.57 7.89 2.51
CA TRP A 290 22.36 7.38 1.16
C TRP A 290 23.34 6.23 0.89
N SER A 291 22.83 5.06 0.57
CA SER A 291 23.66 3.89 0.29
C SER A 291 22.89 2.84 -0.52
N GLU A 292 23.54 2.08 -1.38
CA GLU A 292 22.95 0.92 -2.04
C GLU A 292 21.74 1.28 -2.92
N ASN A 293 21.64 2.50 -3.45
CA ASN A 293 20.59 2.84 -4.42
C ASN A 293 21.08 2.61 -5.85
N PHE A 294 20.17 2.25 -6.75
CA PHE A 294 20.44 2.19 -8.18
C PHE A 294 20.07 3.52 -8.85
N TRP A 295 20.99 4.05 -9.65
CA TRP A 295 20.82 5.31 -10.37
C TRP A 295 21.01 5.06 -11.87
N SER A 296 19.96 5.25 -12.67
CA SER A 296 20.01 4.98 -14.11
C SER A 296 21.01 5.85 -14.89
N ASP A 297 21.48 6.94 -14.29
CA ASP A 297 22.47 7.88 -14.82
C ASP A 297 23.87 7.71 -14.19
N TYR A 298 24.07 6.73 -13.29
CA TYR A 298 25.39 6.44 -12.74
C TYR A 298 26.29 5.75 -13.77
N ASP A 299 27.47 6.30 -13.99
CA ASP A 299 28.44 5.89 -15.00
C ASP A 299 29.79 5.47 -14.41
N GLY A 300 29.83 5.14 -13.11
CA GLY A 300 31.02 4.68 -12.40
C GLY A 300 31.51 3.30 -12.85
N GLU A 301 32.64 2.88 -12.27
CA GLU A 301 33.25 1.58 -12.52
C GLU A 301 33.03 0.63 -11.33
N ASP A 302 32.97 -0.67 -11.61
CA ASP A 302 32.99 -1.73 -10.61
C ASP A 302 34.15 -2.68 -10.94
N ASN A 303 35.35 -2.31 -10.48
CA ASN A 303 36.58 -3.02 -10.79
C ASN A 303 36.75 -4.32 -10.00
N ASN A 304 36.06 -4.45 -8.87
CA ASN A 304 36.11 -5.64 -8.03
C ASN A 304 34.95 -6.63 -8.31
N SER A 305 33.98 -6.23 -9.15
CA SER A 305 32.80 -7.01 -9.56
C SER A 305 31.94 -7.46 -8.39
N ASP A 306 31.79 -6.58 -7.38
CA ASP A 306 30.94 -6.85 -6.21
C ASP A 306 29.51 -6.30 -6.35
N GLY A 307 29.20 -5.64 -7.46
CA GLY A 307 27.89 -5.08 -7.78
C GLY A 307 27.70 -3.64 -7.32
N TYR A 308 28.68 -3.07 -6.62
CA TYR A 308 28.68 -1.67 -6.18
C TYR A 308 29.71 -0.87 -6.97
N GLY A 309 29.40 0.40 -7.20
CA GLY A 309 30.31 1.32 -7.84
C GLY A 309 31.48 1.72 -6.93
N ASP A 310 32.69 1.76 -7.49
CA ASP A 310 33.93 2.14 -6.79
C ASP A 310 33.97 3.62 -6.40
N THR A 311 33.12 4.47 -7.00
CA THR A 311 33.01 5.91 -6.72
C THR A 311 31.61 6.29 -6.22
N PRO A 312 31.47 7.17 -5.21
CA PRO A 312 30.15 7.60 -4.75
C PRO A 312 29.33 8.29 -5.86
N TYR A 313 28.00 8.16 -5.80
CA TYR A 313 27.10 8.99 -6.61
C TYR A 313 26.86 10.32 -5.89
N ILE A 314 27.19 11.44 -6.53
CA ILE A 314 27.07 12.76 -5.93
C ILE A 314 25.64 13.28 -6.12
N LEU A 315 24.97 13.66 -5.03
CA LEU A 315 23.61 14.18 -5.08
C LEU A 315 23.59 15.67 -5.46
N ASP A 316 22.65 16.04 -6.32
CA ASP A 316 22.40 17.44 -6.67
C ASP A 316 21.91 18.25 -5.46
N GLY A 317 22.52 19.42 -5.24
CA GLY A 317 22.10 20.41 -4.22
C GLY A 317 22.94 20.46 -2.93
N GLY A 318 23.96 19.61 -2.77
CA GLY A 318 24.80 19.64 -1.58
C GLY A 318 26.08 18.81 -1.68
N SER A 319 26.54 18.28 -0.54
CA SER A 319 27.67 17.33 -0.46
C SER A 319 27.26 15.97 0.13
N CYS A 320 25.97 15.64 0.06
CA CYS A 320 25.55 14.26 0.26
C CYS A 320 25.94 13.43 -0.96
N GLU A 321 26.27 12.19 -0.69
CA GLU A 321 26.64 11.20 -1.68
C GLU A 321 26.02 9.85 -1.31
N ASP A 322 25.60 9.09 -2.30
CA ASP A 322 25.38 7.67 -2.13
C ASP A 322 26.76 7.01 -2.13
N ILE A 323 27.15 6.46 -0.98
CA ILE A 323 28.48 5.91 -0.77
C ILE A 323 28.68 4.53 -1.42
N LEU A 324 27.59 3.86 -1.83
CA LEU A 324 27.60 2.50 -2.39
C LEU A 324 26.56 2.40 -3.51
N PRO A 325 26.67 3.15 -4.61
CA PRO A 325 25.69 3.08 -5.69
C PRO A 325 25.68 1.69 -6.33
N LEU A 326 24.51 1.14 -6.60
CA LEU A 326 24.37 -0.15 -7.28
C LEU A 326 24.67 0.00 -8.77
N MET A 327 25.41 -0.96 -9.34
CA MET A 327 25.76 -0.99 -10.77
C MET A 327 24.63 -1.43 -11.69
N ALA A 328 23.65 -2.15 -11.14
CA ALA A 328 22.47 -2.63 -11.83
C ALA A 328 21.25 -2.45 -10.94
N ALA A 329 20.07 -2.34 -11.55
CA ALA A 329 18.82 -2.35 -10.81
C ALA A 329 18.69 -3.68 -10.05
N PRO A 330 18.04 -3.69 -8.87
CA PRO A 330 17.78 -4.92 -8.12
C PRO A 330 17.09 -5.98 -9.00
N ASP A 331 17.55 -7.23 -8.87
CA ASP A 331 17.09 -8.43 -9.57
C ASP A 331 17.31 -9.59 -8.59
N PHE A 332 16.29 -9.89 -7.80
CA PHE A 332 16.38 -10.76 -6.63
C PHE A 332 16.49 -12.24 -7.02
N ASP A 333 15.75 -12.67 -8.04
CA ASP A 333 15.78 -14.05 -8.52
C ASP A 333 16.87 -14.32 -9.58
N GLN A 334 17.54 -13.27 -10.06
CA GLN A 334 18.64 -13.29 -11.03
C GLN A 334 18.24 -13.83 -12.39
N ASP A 335 17.03 -13.53 -12.83
CA ASP A 335 16.52 -13.92 -14.14
C ASP A 335 16.85 -12.89 -15.26
N ALA A 336 17.56 -11.81 -14.90
CA ALA A 336 17.94 -10.69 -15.76
C ALA A 336 16.80 -9.72 -16.10
N ILE A 337 15.64 -9.85 -15.46
CA ILE A 337 14.58 -8.84 -15.44
C ILE A 337 14.65 -8.17 -14.05
N PRO A 338 14.90 -6.86 -13.96
CA PRO A 338 14.93 -6.21 -12.67
C PRO A 338 13.58 -6.30 -11.95
N ASP A 339 13.59 -6.38 -10.62
CA ASP A 339 12.42 -6.62 -9.76
C ASP A 339 11.22 -5.71 -10.11
N ASP A 340 11.50 -4.43 -10.40
CA ASP A 340 10.49 -3.43 -10.75
C ASP A 340 9.79 -3.66 -12.12
N PHE A 341 10.34 -4.55 -12.95
CA PHE A 341 9.82 -4.96 -14.25
C PHE A 341 9.51 -6.46 -14.30
N ASP A 342 9.70 -7.16 -13.18
CA ASP A 342 9.52 -8.59 -13.06
C ASP A 342 8.12 -8.90 -12.50
N ASN A 343 7.33 -9.65 -13.25
CA ASN A 343 6.02 -10.12 -12.78
C ASN A 343 6.12 -11.32 -11.82
N CYS A 344 7.32 -11.83 -11.55
CA CYS A 344 7.65 -12.79 -10.52
C CYS A 344 9.01 -12.53 -9.83
N PRO A 345 9.18 -11.44 -9.06
CA PRO A 345 10.48 -11.01 -8.51
C PRO A 345 11.25 -12.06 -7.68
N ASP A 346 10.57 -13.10 -7.18
CA ASP A 346 11.15 -14.18 -6.39
C ASP A 346 11.30 -15.51 -7.16
N VAL A 347 10.84 -15.59 -8.41
CA VAL A 347 10.70 -16.85 -9.16
C VAL A 347 11.12 -16.70 -10.63
N VAL A 348 12.35 -17.17 -10.90
CA VAL A 348 13.01 -17.07 -12.21
C VAL A 348 12.07 -17.34 -13.39
N ASN A 349 11.79 -16.29 -14.18
CA ASN A 349 10.87 -16.38 -15.30
C ASN A 349 11.18 -15.39 -16.44
N THR A 350 12.42 -15.39 -16.96
CA THR A 350 12.94 -14.61 -18.12
C THR A 350 12.00 -14.31 -19.31
N ASN A 351 10.93 -15.10 -19.51
CA ASN A 351 9.93 -14.89 -20.56
C ASN A 351 8.76 -13.99 -20.14
N GLN A 352 8.64 -13.63 -18.86
CA GLN A 352 7.65 -12.73 -18.27
C GLN A 352 6.21 -13.07 -18.72
N ASN A 353 5.92 -14.35 -18.92
CA ASN A 353 4.59 -14.78 -19.37
C ASN A 353 3.55 -14.48 -18.29
N ASP A 354 2.57 -13.67 -18.64
CA ASP A 354 1.38 -13.33 -17.86
C ASP A 354 0.19 -13.43 -18.82
N TRP A 355 -0.55 -14.55 -18.75
CA TRP A 355 -1.57 -14.88 -19.75
C TRP A 355 -2.89 -14.16 -19.56
N ASP A 356 -3.23 -13.79 -18.33
CA ASP A 356 -4.46 -13.06 -18.02
C ASP A 356 -4.24 -11.55 -17.82
N SER A 357 -2.97 -11.11 -17.85
CA SER A 357 -2.52 -9.73 -17.80
C SER A 357 -2.88 -9.03 -16.49
N ASP A 358 -2.85 -9.77 -15.39
CA ASP A 358 -3.13 -9.25 -14.06
C ASP A 358 -1.88 -8.65 -13.38
N GLY A 359 -0.70 -8.82 -13.98
CA GLY A 359 0.58 -8.31 -13.49
C GLY A 359 1.37 -9.33 -12.66
N ILE A 360 0.81 -10.50 -12.37
CA ILE A 360 1.50 -11.62 -11.72
C ILE A 360 1.87 -12.62 -12.80
N GLY A 361 3.14 -13.00 -12.87
CA GLY A 361 3.62 -13.93 -13.88
C GLY A 361 3.11 -15.34 -13.64
N ASN A 362 2.82 -16.07 -14.71
CA ASN A 362 2.41 -17.49 -14.67
C ASN A 362 3.38 -18.40 -13.89
N ALA A 363 4.62 -17.95 -13.64
CA ALA A 363 5.64 -18.69 -12.92
C ALA A 363 5.41 -18.72 -11.40
N CYS A 364 4.91 -17.61 -10.85
CA CYS A 364 4.63 -17.37 -9.43
C CYS A 364 3.13 -17.24 -9.14
N GLU A 365 2.29 -17.16 -10.16
CA GLU A 365 0.84 -17.17 -10.03
C GLU A 365 0.35 -18.54 -9.49
N PHE A 366 -0.58 -18.48 -8.53
CA PHE A 366 -1.24 -19.66 -7.96
C PHE A 366 -2.68 -19.73 -8.45
N LEU A 367 -3.08 -20.86 -9.03
CA LEU A 367 -4.43 -21.04 -9.53
C LEU A 367 -5.39 -21.44 -8.40
N CYS A 368 -6.37 -20.60 -8.10
CA CYS A 368 -7.41 -20.95 -7.14
C CYS A 368 -8.09 -22.27 -7.52
N GLY A 369 -8.10 -23.24 -6.60
CA GLY A 369 -8.64 -24.58 -6.83
C GLY A 369 -7.62 -25.62 -7.32
N ASP A 370 -6.37 -25.25 -7.60
CA ASP A 370 -5.26 -26.17 -7.90
C ASP A 370 -4.69 -26.77 -6.59
N ALA A 371 -5.48 -27.63 -5.97
CA ALA A 371 -5.18 -28.20 -4.66
C ALA A 371 -3.98 -29.17 -4.68
N ASP A 372 -3.71 -29.80 -5.83
CA ASP A 372 -2.55 -30.69 -5.99
C ASP A 372 -1.30 -29.99 -6.54
N TYR A 373 -1.40 -28.69 -6.79
CA TYR A 373 -0.32 -27.81 -7.25
C TYR A 373 0.28 -28.26 -8.60
N SER A 374 -0.57 -28.81 -9.48
CA SER A 374 -0.19 -29.27 -10.81
C SER A 374 -0.18 -28.15 -11.86
N ARG A 375 -0.51 -26.91 -11.45
CA ARG A 375 -0.73 -25.74 -12.31
C ARG A 375 -1.90 -25.95 -13.27
N SER A 376 -2.92 -26.69 -12.85
CA SER A 376 -4.09 -26.96 -13.68
C SER A 376 -5.29 -27.33 -12.83
N VAL A 377 -6.27 -26.44 -12.75
CA VAL A 377 -7.52 -26.70 -12.03
C VAL A 377 -8.36 -27.72 -12.80
N ASN A 378 -8.45 -28.95 -12.30
CA ASN A 378 -9.15 -30.06 -12.91
C ASN A 378 -9.73 -31.08 -11.88
N ILE A 379 -10.19 -32.24 -12.36
CA ILE A 379 -10.83 -33.26 -11.50
C ILE A 379 -9.85 -33.97 -10.55
N LEU A 380 -8.55 -33.85 -10.79
CA LEU A 380 -7.50 -34.36 -9.90
C LEU A 380 -7.44 -33.53 -8.61
N ASP A 381 -7.68 -32.23 -8.65
CA ASP A 381 -7.77 -31.37 -7.46
C ASP A 381 -8.91 -31.77 -6.54
N VAL A 382 -10.08 -32.08 -7.13
CA VAL A 382 -11.20 -32.65 -6.38
C VAL A 382 -10.78 -33.96 -5.69
N THR A 383 -10.02 -34.80 -6.40
CA THR A 383 -9.53 -36.06 -5.85
C THR A 383 -8.52 -35.81 -4.71
N PHE A 384 -7.67 -34.80 -4.86
CA PHE A 384 -6.71 -34.38 -3.85
C PHE A 384 -7.40 -33.88 -2.58
N ILE A 385 -8.37 -32.96 -2.70
CA ILE A 385 -9.14 -32.44 -1.56
C ILE A 385 -9.91 -33.57 -0.85
N ILE A 386 -10.48 -34.52 -1.59
CA ILE A 386 -11.12 -35.71 -0.98
C ILE A 386 -10.11 -36.56 -0.19
N ASN A 387 -8.90 -36.76 -0.72
CA ASN A 387 -7.87 -37.54 -0.04
C ASN A 387 -7.40 -36.83 1.23
N PHE A 388 -7.20 -35.51 1.17
CA PHE A 388 -6.87 -34.68 2.33
C PHE A 388 -7.95 -34.75 3.41
N LEU A 389 -9.22 -34.49 3.06
CA LEU A 389 -10.31 -34.42 4.03
C LEU A 389 -10.72 -35.78 4.62
N TYR A 390 -10.57 -36.87 3.85
CA TYR A 390 -11.21 -38.15 4.20
C TYR A 390 -10.32 -39.39 4.12
N ARG A 391 -9.05 -39.28 3.69
CA ARG A 391 -8.15 -40.44 3.50
C ARG A 391 -6.73 -40.21 4.00
N ASP A 392 -6.56 -39.35 5.00
CA ASP A 392 -5.26 -39.02 5.60
C ASP A 392 -4.21 -38.56 4.57
N GLY A 393 -4.66 -37.94 3.47
CA GLY A 393 -3.79 -37.31 2.49
C GLY A 393 -3.12 -36.05 3.06
N PRO A 394 -2.00 -35.60 2.47
CA PRO A 394 -1.36 -34.36 2.89
C PRO A 394 -2.29 -33.15 2.65
N PRO A 395 -2.20 -32.08 3.47
CA PRO A 395 -2.85 -30.82 3.16
C PRO A 395 -2.31 -30.21 1.86
N PRO A 396 -3.09 -29.35 1.18
CA PRO A 396 -2.59 -28.53 0.07
C PRO A 396 -1.33 -27.76 0.49
N ILE A 397 -0.40 -27.58 -0.45
CA ILE A 397 0.87 -26.88 -0.19
C ILE A 397 0.61 -25.41 0.16
N ILE A 398 -0.41 -24.82 -0.46
CA ILE A 398 -0.82 -23.43 -0.26
C ILE A 398 -2.08 -23.42 0.59
N ASP A 399 -2.01 -22.77 1.75
CA ASP A 399 -3.17 -22.61 2.63
C ASP A 399 -4.27 -21.81 1.91
N GLY A 400 -5.51 -22.28 1.98
CA GLY A 400 -6.67 -21.61 1.37
C GLY A 400 -6.85 -21.84 -0.13
N ILE A 401 -5.88 -22.42 -0.85
CA ILE A 401 -6.02 -22.69 -2.30
C ILE A 401 -7.18 -23.65 -2.64
N ALA A 402 -7.60 -24.44 -1.66
CA ALA A 402 -8.70 -25.39 -1.77
C ALA A 402 -10.04 -24.87 -1.20
N ASP A 403 -10.08 -23.67 -0.62
CA ASP A 403 -11.32 -23.00 -0.21
C ASP A 403 -11.88 -22.17 -1.37
N VAL A 404 -12.31 -22.86 -2.43
CA VAL A 404 -12.67 -22.27 -3.73
C VAL A 404 -13.98 -21.47 -3.72
N ASN A 405 -14.68 -21.45 -2.59
CA ASN A 405 -15.87 -20.63 -2.39
C ASN A 405 -15.66 -19.51 -1.36
N ASP A 406 -14.42 -19.36 -0.85
CA ASP A 406 -13.99 -18.30 0.06
C ASP A 406 -14.88 -18.19 1.32
N ASN A 407 -15.22 -19.34 1.92
CA ASN A 407 -16.02 -19.38 3.15
C ASN A 407 -15.17 -19.42 4.43
N GLY A 408 -13.84 -19.46 4.29
CA GLY A 408 -12.87 -19.55 5.36
C GLY A 408 -12.55 -20.98 5.81
N ALA A 409 -13.02 -22.01 5.11
CA ALA A 409 -12.79 -23.40 5.45
C ALA A 409 -12.82 -24.34 4.24
N THR A 410 -11.71 -25.02 3.97
CA THR A 410 -11.67 -26.14 3.01
C THR A 410 -12.48 -27.33 3.52
N ASN A 411 -13.60 -27.61 2.87
CA ASN A 411 -14.53 -28.68 3.23
C ASN A 411 -15.27 -29.27 2.01
N ILE A 412 -16.32 -30.05 2.26
CA ILE A 412 -17.09 -30.71 1.18
C ILE A 412 -17.78 -29.73 0.24
N LEU A 413 -18.07 -28.50 0.70
CA LEU A 413 -18.68 -27.46 -0.14
C LEU A 413 -17.73 -27.01 -1.24
N ASP A 414 -16.43 -26.99 -1.00
CA ASP A 414 -15.40 -26.65 -2.00
C ASP A 414 -15.29 -27.71 -3.08
N ILE A 415 -15.39 -28.99 -2.69
CA ILE A 415 -15.49 -30.11 -3.64
C ILE A 415 -16.73 -29.95 -4.53
N VAL A 416 -17.89 -29.63 -3.94
CA VAL A 416 -19.13 -29.43 -4.69
C VAL A 416 -19.00 -28.22 -5.62
N TYR A 417 -18.33 -27.17 -5.18
CA TYR A 417 -18.10 -25.95 -5.94
C TYR A 417 -17.20 -26.21 -7.15
N LEU A 418 -16.05 -26.86 -6.99
CA LEU A 418 -15.15 -27.25 -8.09
C LEU A 418 -15.86 -28.14 -9.11
N ILE A 419 -16.65 -29.12 -8.67
CA ILE A 419 -17.43 -29.96 -9.58
C ILE A 419 -18.47 -29.13 -10.36
N ALA A 420 -19.10 -28.15 -9.70
CA ALA A 420 -20.06 -27.27 -10.34
C ALA A 420 -19.40 -26.34 -11.37
N TYR A 421 -18.23 -25.81 -11.05
CA TYR A 421 -17.37 -25.03 -11.95
C TYR A 421 -17.05 -25.83 -13.23
N PHE A 422 -16.53 -27.07 -13.09
CA PHE A 422 -16.14 -27.88 -14.26
C PHE A 422 -17.31 -28.35 -15.13
N TYR A 423 -18.45 -28.71 -14.53
CA TYR A 423 -19.46 -29.54 -15.22
C TYR A 423 -20.86 -28.96 -15.25
N LYS A 424 -21.14 -27.87 -14.53
CA LYS A 424 -22.51 -27.33 -14.42
C LYS A 424 -22.63 -25.85 -14.76
N GLY A 425 -21.58 -25.23 -15.30
CA GLY A 425 -21.56 -23.78 -15.54
C GLY A 425 -21.70 -23.00 -14.24
N GLY A 426 -21.14 -23.54 -13.16
CA GLY A 426 -21.08 -22.86 -11.87
C GLY A 426 -20.19 -21.60 -11.94
N PRO A 427 -20.24 -20.76 -10.90
CA PRO A 427 -19.39 -19.57 -10.79
C PRO A 427 -17.89 -19.94 -10.81
N ASP A 428 -17.06 -18.99 -11.23
CA ASP A 428 -15.60 -19.11 -11.17
C ASP A 428 -15.13 -19.30 -9.72
N THR A 429 -14.06 -20.06 -9.55
CA THR A 429 -13.45 -20.32 -8.24
C THR A 429 -12.91 -19.03 -7.63
N ASN A 430 -13.13 -18.85 -6.33
CA ASN A 430 -12.62 -17.71 -5.57
C ASN A 430 -12.00 -18.23 -4.27
N CYS A 431 -10.71 -17.99 -4.07
CA CYS A 431 -9.97 -18.49 -2.92
C CYS A 431 -9.49 -17.32 -2.07
N PRO A 432 -9.38 -17.50 -0.74
CA PRO A 432 -8.75 -16.55 0.15
C PRO A 432 -7.23 -16.57 -0.07
N LEU A 433 -6.74 -16.09 -1.22
CA LEU A 433 -5.31 -15.98 -1.44
C LEU A 433 -4.80 -14.71 -0.75
N TYR A 434 -3.80 -14.90 0.10
CA TYR A 434 -2.88 -13.85 0.54
C TYR A 434 -2.23 -13.29 -0.74
N HIS A 435 -2.72 -12.17 -1.23
CA HIS A 435 -1.92 -11.33 -2.11
C HIS A 435 -0.73 -10.88 -1.26
N HIS A 436 0.47 -11.31 -1.67
CA HIS A 436 1.71 -10.87 -1.08
C HIS A 436 1.81 -9.36 -1.13
#